data_AF-A0AAP0BNW1-F1
#
_entry.id   AF-A0AAP0BNW1-F1
#
_cell.length_a   1.000
_cell.length_b   1.000
_cell.length_c   1.000
_cell.angle_alpha   90.00
_cell.angle_beta   90.00
_cell.angle_gamma   90.00
#
_symmetry.space_group_name_H-M   'P 1'
#
loop_
_entity.id
_entity.type
_entity.pdbx_description
1 polymer ?
#
loop_
_entity_poly.entity_id
_entity_poly.type
_entity_poly.pdbx_seq_one_letter_code
_entity_poly.pdbx_strand_id
1 'polypeptide(L)'
;MNKSAFFSLCKILVDGGFLIETQNIPVKESVALFLHVLAHNTKFRVLGGTYIRSIDTISRHFNLVLRAILKMTSTYIKRPATSQAHRWGYFTDCVGAIDGTHIDVTVPRTEQGRYRNRKQAITTNVLGVCDADMKFVYVLPGWEGSASDSRVLRNALEREDCFEVPIGKNFSKCPLYIYPSISGLVTYKLTL
;
A
#
# COMPACT_ATOMS: atom_id res chain seq x y z
N MET A 1 -16.02 0.31 6.89
CA MET A 1 -15.60 1.65 7.34
C MET A 1 -16.76 2.30 8.08
N ASN A 2 -16.53 2.98 9.20
CA ASN A 2 -17.60 3.67 9.92
C ASN A 2 -18.01 4.97 9.21
N LYS A 3 -19.21 5.48 9.51
CA LYS A 3 -19.78 6.67 8.86
C LYS A 3 -18.94 7.93 9.12
N SER A 4 -18.39 8.09 10.32
CA SER A 4 -17.57 9.26 10.69
C SER A 4 -16.28 9.33 9.85
N ALA A 5 -15.55 8.22 9.74
CA ALA A 5 -14.33 8.12 8.96
C ALA A 5 -14.56 8.39 7.47
N PHE A 6 -15.71 7.95 6.92
CA PHE A 6 -16.08 8.28 5.54
C PHE A 6 -16.18 9.80 5.32
N PHE A 7 -16.89 10.51 6.20
CA PHE A 7 -17.03 11.96 6.08
C PHE A 7 -15.72 12.69 6.34
N SER A 8 -14.91 12.22 7.28
CA SER A 8 -13.56 12.75 7.51
C SER A 8 -12.68 12.60 6.27
N LEU A 9 -12.71 11.45 5.60
CA LEU A 9 -11.98 11.24 4.34
C LEU A 9 -12.47 12.20 3.25
N CYS A 10 -13.78 12.32 3.06
CA CYS A 10 -14.35 13.26 2.08
C CYS A 10 -13.90 14.70 2.38
N LYS A 11 -13.92 15.10 3.65
CA LYS A 11 -13.48 16.43 4.09
C LYS A 11 -12.00 16.65 3.80
N ILE A 12 -11.13 15.70 4.14
CA ILE A 12 -9.68 15.79 3.87
C ILE A 12 -9.42 15.94 2.36
N LEU A 13 -10.14 15.19 1.52
CA LEU A 13 -9.96 15.24 0.07
C LEU A 13 -10.37 16.59 -0.54
N VAL A 14 -11.40 17.23 0.00
CA VAL A 14 -11.89 18.55 -0.46
C VAL A 14 -11.03 19.67 0.12
N ASP A 15 -10.84 19.70 1.44
CA ASP A 15 -10.09 20.74 2.15
C ASP A 15 -8.61 20.76 1.71
N GLY A 16 -8.04 19.59 1.42
CA GLY A 16 -6.70 19.46 0.86
C GLY A 16 -6.58 19.81 -0.63
N GLY A 17 -7.68 20.17 -1.29
CA GLY A 17 -7.71 20.50 -2.73
C GLY A 17 -7.39 19.32 -3.65
N PHE A 18 -7.46 18.09 -3.15
CA PHE A 18 -7.13 16.89 -3.93
C PHE A 18 -8.27 16.48 -4.86
N LEU A 19 -9.52 16.77 -4.48
CA LEU A 19 -10.71 16.43 -5.22
C LEU A 19 -11.62 17.66 -5.33
N ILE A 20 -11.99 18.01 -6.56
CA ILE A 20 -12.86 19.14 -6.87
C ILE A 20 -14.28 18.59 -7.08
N GLU A 21 -15.26 19.27 -6.49
CA GLU A 21 -16.66 18.93 -6.69
C GLU A 21 -17.08 19.18 -8.15
N THR A 22 -17.69 18.18 -8.77
CA THR A 22 -18.23 18.32 -10.13
C THR A 22 -19.72 18.59 -10.06
N GLN A 23 -20.25 19.30 -11.06
CA GLN A 23 -21.69 19.62 -11.12
C GLN A 23 -22.58 18.37 -11.21
N ASN A 24 -22.05 17.27 -11.76
CA ASN A 24 -22.84 16.07 -12.09
C ASN A 24 -22.83 15.01 -10.98
N ILE A 25 -21.75 14.94 -10.18
CA ILE A 25 -21.57 13.91 -9.15
C ILE A 25 -20.94 14.55 -7.91
N PRO A 26 -21.62 14.47 -6.74
CA PRO A 26 -21.07 14.99 -5.50
C PRO A 26 -19.84 14.18 -5.07
N VAL A 27 -18.93 14.82 -4.34
CA VAL A 27 -17.70 14.20 -3.84
C VAL A 27 -17.98 12.89 -3.08
N LYS A 28 -19.02 12.90 -2.24
CA LYS A 28 -19.43 11.74 -1.44
C LYS A 28 -19.79 10.54 -2.32
N GLU A 29 -20.52 10.75 -3.41
CA GLU A 29 -20.87 9.68 -4.34
C GLU A 29 -19.61 9.14 -5.04
N SER A 30 -18.70 10.02 -5.47
CA SER A 30 -17.42 9.62 -6.09
C SER A 30 -16.56 8.77 -5.16
N VAL A 31 -16.39 9.21 -3.91
CA VAL A 31 -15.61 8.48 -2.89
C VAL A 31 -16.29 7.17 -2.51
N ALA A 32 -17.62 7.15 -2.37
CA ALA A 32 -18.36 5.93 -2.08
C ALA A 32 -18.23 4.91 -3.21
N LEU A 33 -18.34 5.34 -4.46
CA LEU A 33 -18.15 4.50 -5.65
C LEU A 33 -16.74 3.90 -5.66
N PHE A 34 -15.71 4.72 -5.43
CA PHE A 34 -14.32 4.25 -5.37
C PHE A 34 -14.12 3.19 -4.29
N LEU A 35 -14.63 3.45 -3.07
CA LEU A 35 -14.53 2.50 -1.96
C LEU A 35 -15.34 1.22 -2.18
N HIS A 36 -16.47 1.29 -2.87
CA HIS A 36 -17.26 0.11 -3.24
C HIS A 36 -16.44 -0.83 -4.14
N VAL A 37 -15.75 -0.27 -5.16
CA VAL A 37 -14.85 -1.05 -6.01
C VAL A 37 -13.77 -1.74 -5.17
N LEU A 38 -13.10 -1.01 -4.27
CA LEU A 38 -12.00 -1.55 -3.47
C LEU A 38 -12.46 -2.59 -2.44
N ALA A 39 -13.63 -2.38 -1.81
CA ALA A 39 -14.11 -3.25 -0.74
C ALA A 39 -14.54 -4.63 -1.25
N HIS A 40 -15.08 -4.70 -2.46
CA HIS A 40 -15.73 -5.91 -2.99
C HIS A 40 -15.15 -6.37 -4.34
N ASN A 41 -14.09 -5.74 -4.83
CA ASN A 41 -13.53 -5.98 -6.16
C ASN A 41 -14.62 -5.95 -7.26
N THR A 42 -15.55 -5.00 -7.16
CA THR A 42 -16.75 -4.96 -8.00
C THR A 42 -16.45 -4.40 -9.38
N LYS A 43 -16.94 -5.09 -10.41
CA LYS A 43 -16.83 -4.64 -11.81
C LYS A 43 -17.68 -3.39 -12.06
N PHE A 44 -17.17 -2.45 -12.85
CA PHE A 44 -17.87 -1.19 -13.18
C PHE A 44 -19.27 -1.39 -13.78
N ARG A 45 -19.49 -2.50 -14.52
CA ARG A 45 -20.81 -2.84 -15.06
C ARG A 45 -21.87 -3.03 -13.98
N VAL A 46 -21.51 -3.63 -12.84
CA VAL A 46 -22.44 -3.83 -11.71
C VAL A 46 -22.74 -2.49 -11.04
N LEU A 47 -21.70 -1.68 -10.82
CA LEU A 47 -21.82 -0.34 -10.24
C LEU A 47 -22.70 0.59 -11.09
N GLY A 48 -22.73 0.41 -12.41
CA GLY A 48 -23.62 1.15 -13.31
C GLY A 48 -25.09 1.06 -12.90
N GLY A 49 -25.54 -0.13 -12.52
CA GLY A 49 -26.90 -0.34 -12.00
C GLY A 49 -27.09 0.21 -10.59
N THR A 50 -26.10 0.02 -9.71
CA THR A 50 -26.19 0.46 -8.30
C THR A 50 -26.23 1.98 -8.14
N TYR A 51 -25.41 2.71 -8.90
CA TYR A 51 -25.31 4.16 -8.83
C TYR A 51 -26.13 4.86 -9.93
N ILE A 52 -26.73 4.10 -10.86
CA ILE A 52 -27.50 4.61 -12.01
C ILE A 52 -26.63 5.59 -12.82
N ARG A 53 -25.39 5.21 -13.11
CA ARG A 53 -24.40 6.00 -13.86
C ARG A 53 -23.84 5.20 -15.03
N SER A 54 -23.41 5.90 -16.08
CA SER A 54 -22.70 5.25 -17.19
C SER A 54 -21.36 4.70 -16.73
N ILE A 55 -20.90 3.62 -17.38
CA ILE A 55 -19.59 2.99 -17.09
C ILE A 55 -18.44 3.99 -17.27
N ASP A 56 -18.54 4.85 -18.27
CA ASP A 56 -17.59 5.93 -18.53
C ASP A 56 -17.51 6.92 -17.35
N THR A 57 -18.66 7.31 -16.80
CA THR A 57 -18.72 8.17 -15.61
C THR A 57 -18.08 7.50 -14.39
N ILE A 58 -18.38 6.22 -14.17
CA ILE A 58 -17.79 5.45 -13.08
C ILE A 58 -16.26 5.38 -13.22
N SER A 59 -15.77 5.07 -14.42
CA SER A 59 -14.34 5.00 -14.72
C SER A 59 -13.64 6.34 -14.46
N ARG A 60 -14.22 7.44 -14.93
CA ARG A 60 -13.66 8.79 -14.72
C ARG A 60 -13.57 9.13 -13.24
N HIS A 61 -14.66 8.95 -12.49
CA HIS A 61 -14.70 9.29 -11.07
C HIS A 61 -13.83 8.37 -10.22
N PHE A 62 -13.76 7.09 -10.55
CA PHE A 62 -12.80 6.16 -9.93
C PHE A 62 -11.36 6.67 -10.08
N ASN A 63 -10.96 7.05 -11.30
CA ASN A 63 -9.62 7.56 -11.56
C ASN A 63 -9.34 8.93 -10.91
N LEU A 64 -10.34 9.80 -10.81
CA LEU A 64 -10.21 11.08 -10.10
C LEU A 64 -9.91 10.85 -8.61
N VAL A 65 -10.67 9.99 -7.94
CA VAL A 65 -10.46 9.67 -6.52
C VAL A 65 -9.13 8.93 -6.33
N LEU A 66 -8.77 8.01 -7.22
CA LEU A 66 -7.47 7.32 -7.18
C LEU A 66 -6.31 8.31 -7.21
N ARG A 67 -6.31 9.26 -8.15
CA ARG A 67 -5.27 10.29 -8.25
C ARG A 67 -5.22 11.18 -7.02
N ALA A 68 -6.38 11.55 -6.47
CA ALA A 68 -6.47 12.34 -5.25
C ALA A 68 -5.82 11.61 -4.07
N ILE A 69 -6.11 10.33 -3.90
CA ILE A 69 -5.51 9.48 -2.85
C ILE A 69 -4.00 9.34 -3.07
N LEU A 70 -3.54 9.09 -4.30
CA LEU A 70 -2.10 8.96 -4.60
C LEU A 70 -1.32 10.25 -4.29
N LYS A 71 -1.90 11.43 -4.57
CA LYS A 71 -1.30 12.71 -4.16
C LYS A 71 -1.21 12.83 -2.64
N MET A 72 -2.28 12.43 -1.95
CA MET A 72 -2.36 12.45 -0.49
C MET A 72 -1.33 11.51 0.15
N THR A 73 -1.00 10.38 -0.48
CA THR A 73 0.00 9.42 0.02
C THR A 73 1.32 10.09 0.41
N SER A 74 1.82 11.04 -0.39
CA SER A 74 3.05 11.80 -0.09
C SER A 74 3.00 12.57 1.24
N THR A 75 1.80 12.91 1.72
CA THR A 75 1.58 13.65 2.96
C THR A 75 1.51 12.72 4.18
N TYR A 76 0.99 11.51 4.01
CA TYR A 76 0.68 10.57 5.10
C TYR A 76 1.68 9.42 5.23
N ILE A 77 2.22 8.92 4.12
CA ILE A 77 3.31 7.94 4.14
C ILE A 77 4.60 8.74 4.18
N LYS A 78 5.04 9.01 5.40
CA LYS A 78 6.28 9.73 5.69
C LYS A 78 7.09 8.95 6.70
N ARG A 79 8.38 9.27 6.71
CA ARG A 79 9.33 8.79 7.70
C ARG A 79 8.81 9.04 9.13
N PRO A 80 8.95 8.08 10.05
CA PRO A 80 8.63 8.31 11.44
C PRO A 80 9.65 9.30 12.03
N ALA A 81 9.16 10.39 12.64
CA ALA A 81 9.99 11.48 13.17
C ALA A 81 10.81 11.06 14.41
N THR A 82 10.34 10.07 15.17
CA THR A 82 11.00 9.62 16.41
C THR A 82 10.78 8.14 16.62
N SER A 83 11.88 7.40 16.81
CA SER A 83 11.90 5.98 17.13
C SER A 83 11.53 5.74 18.59
N GLN A 84 10.24 5.82 18.95
CA GLN A 84 9.81 5.29 20.24
C GLN A 84 9.60 3.78 20.12
N ALA A 85 10.70 3.05 20.26
CA ALA A 85 10.73 1.60 20.31
C ALA A 85 10.26 1.13 21.70
N HIS A 86 8.95 1.15 21.97
CA HIS A 86 8.46 0.57 23.23
C HIS A 86 7.07 -0.08 23.18
N ARG A 87 6.40 -0.16 22.02
CA ARG A 87 5.04 -0.74 21.99
C ARG A 87 5.00 -2.26 21.89
N TRP A 88 6.06 -2.93 21.41
CA TRP A 88 6.01 -4.37 21.12
C TRP A 88 6.81 -5.14 22.18
N GLY A 89 6.12 -5.64 23.20
CA GLY A 89 6.73 -6.17 24.43
C GLY A 89 7.72 -7.34 24.27
N TYR A 90 7.61 -8.14 23.20
CA TYR A 90 8.55 -9.22 22.89
C TYR A 90 9.66 -8.80 21.91
N PHE A 91 9.56 -7.59 21.37
CA PHE A 91 10.34 -7.08 20.26
C PHE A 91 11.00 -5.75 20.66
N THR A 92 11.82 -5.83 21.71
CA THR A 92 12.62 -4.71 22.21
C THR A 92 13.52 -4.18 21.09
N ASP A 93 13.62 -2.86 20.98
CA ASP A 93 14.39 -2.13 19.96
C ASP A 93 13.87 -2.19 18.50
N CYS A 94 12.80 -2.96 18.23
CA CYS A 94 12.12 -2.95 16.94
C CYS A 94 11.46 -1.58 16.68
N VAL A 95 11.64 -1.06 15.47
CA VAL A 95 11.06 0.23 15.06
C VAL A 95 9.80 0.07 14.22
N GLY A 96 9.53 -1.15 13.73
CA GLY A 96 8.45 -1.44 12.82
C GLY A 96 8.46 -2.86 12.26
N ALA A 97 7.69 -3.10 11.20
CA ALA A 97 7.71 -4.35 10.44
C ALA A 97 7.87 -4.08 8.93
N ILE A 98 8.48 -5.04 8.23
CA ILE A 98 8.62 -5.04 6.77
C ILE A 98 8.02 -6.35 6.29
N ASP A 99 7.18 -6.27 5.26
CA ASP A 99 6.62 -7.47 4.64
C ASP A 99 6.35 -7.26 3.15
N GLY A 100 6.46 -8.35 2.38
CA GLY A 100 6.12 -8.39 0.96
C GLY A 100 4.72 -8.96 0.78
N THR A 101 3.87 -8.28 0.00
CA THR A 101 2.53 -8.79 -0.33
C THR A 101 2.36 -8.95 -1.82
N HIS A 102 1.75 -10.06 -2.23
CA HIS A 102 1.46 -10.35 -3.63
C HIS A 102 0.03 -9.95 -3.98
N ILE A 103 -0.10 -9.10 -5.00
CA ILE A 103 -1.40 -8.68 -5.56
C ILE A 103 -1.56 -9.34 -6.94
N ASP A 104 -2.69 -9.98 -7.18
CA ASP A 104 -3.01 -10.57 -8.48
C ASP A 104 -3.06 -9.51 -9.58
N VAL A 105 -2.41 -9.79 -10.71
CA VAL A 105 -2.35 -8.87 -11.86
C VAL A 105 -2.62 -9.60 -13.16
N THR A 106 -3.15 -8.86 -14.13
CA THR A 106 -3.30 -9.33 -15.51
C THR A 106 -2.19 -8.69 -16.36
N VAL A 107 -1.29 -9.52 -16.87
CA VAL A 107 -0.20 -9.11 -17.76
C VAL A 107 -0.24 -9.92 -19.07
N PRO A 108 0.33 -9.39 -20.18
CA PRO A 108 0.42 -10.13 -21.44
C PRO A 108 1.09 -11.49 -21.28
N ARG A 109 0.66 -12.48 -22.07
CA ARG A 109 1.19 -13.87 -21.99
C ARG A 109 2.71 -13.96 -22.07
N THR A 110 3.33 -13.10 -22.87
CA THR A 110 4.79 -13.00 -23.04
C THR A 110 5.52 -12.61 -21.75
N GLU A 111 4.86 -11.89 -20.84
CA GLU A 111 5.46 -11.40 -19.59
C GLU A 111 5.07 -12.24 -18.37
N GLN A 112 4.05 -13.10 -18.48
CA GLN A 112 3.52 -13.89 -17.36
C GLN A 112 4.59 -14.72 -16.64
N GLY A 113 5.65 -15.15 -17.34
CA GLY A 113 6.77 -15.86 -16.73
C GLY A 113 7.43 -15.08 -15.58
N ARG A 114 7.59 -13.75 -15.74
CA ARG A 114 8.20 -12.89 -14.71
C ARG A 114 7.28 -12.65 -13.52
N TYR A 115 5.98 -12.54 -13.76
CA TYR A 115 4.99 -12.25 -12.71
C TYR A 115 4.49 -13.51 -11.99
N ARG A 116 4.94 -14.70 -12.39
CA ARG A 116 4.53 -15.95 -11.77
C ARG A 116 5.21 -16.17 -10.43
N ASN A 117 4.41 -16.25 -9.37
CA ASN A 117 4.91 -16.55 -8.02
C ASN A 117 5.09 -18.05 -7.78
N ARG A 118 5.60 -18.42 -6.60
CA ARG A 118 5.81 -19.82 -6.18
C ARG A 118 4.53 -20.66 -6.21
N LYS A 119 3.36 -20.04 -6.00
CA LYS A 119 2.03 -20.69 -6.04
C LYS A 119 1.44 -20.73 -7.46
N GLN A 120 2.24 -20.44 -8.49
CA GLN A 120 1.85 -20.40 -9.90
C GLN A 120 0.82 -19.30 -10.25
N ALA A 121 0.52 -18.38 -9.33
CA ALA A 121 -0.35 -17.24 -9.59
C ALA A 121 0.44 -16.08 -10.22
N ILE A 122 -0.23 -15.29 -11.06
CA ILE A 122 0.35 -14.13 -11.73
C ILE A 122 0.13 -12.90 -10.85
N THR A 123 1.20 -12.39 -10.25
CA THR A 123 1.14 -11.37 -9.19
C THR A 123 2.22 -10.33 -9.35
N THR A 124 2.01 -9.13 -8.79
CA THR A 124 3.06 -8.16 -8.49
C THR A 124 3.36 -8.18 -6.99
N ASN A 125 4.64 -8.09 -6.62
CA ASN A 125 5.06 -7.96 -5.23
C ASN A 125 5.06 -6.47 -4.84
N VAL A 126 4.52 -6.18 -3.67
CA VAL A 126 4.50 -4.87 -3.04
C VAL A 126 5.17 -4.99 -1.67
N LEU A 127 6.29 -4.31 -1.48
CA LEU A 127 6.94 -4.23 -0.17
C LEU A 127 6.29 -3.12 0.64
N GLY A 128 5.81 -3.44 1.85
CA GLY A 128 5.27 -2.48 2.80
C GLY A 128 6.14 -2.42 4.05
N VAL A 129 6.34 -1.21 4.57
CA VAL A 129 7.00 -0.98 5.85
C VAL A 129 6.07 -0.18 6.75
N CYS A 130 5.86 -0.66 7.96
CA CYS A 130 5.10 0.05 8.98
C CYS A 130 5.95 0.36 10.21
N ASP A 131 5.58 1.40 10.94
CA ASP A 131 6.16 1.72 12.25
C ASP A 131 5.49 0.91 13.39
N ALA A 132 5.95 1.14 14.62
CA ALA A 132 5.39 0.52 15.82
C ALA A 132 3.91 0.87 16.09
N ASP A 133 3.38 1.93 15.46
CA ASP A 133 1.97 2.34 15.51
C ASP A 133 1.14 1.67 14.39
N MET A 134 1.73 0.77 13.61
CA MET A 134 1.11 0.12 12.45
C MET A 134 0.75 1.10 11.32
N LYS A 135 1.44 2.24 11.23
CA LYS A 135 1.29 3.19 10.14
C LYS A 135 2.32 2.91 9.06
N PHE A 136 1.90 2.91 7.79
CA PHE A 136 2.83 2.77 6.68
C PHE A 136 3.79 3.96 6.62
N VAL A 137 5.08 3.66 6.61
CA VAL A 137 6.16 4.65 6.49
C VAL A 137 6.86 4.58 5.14
N TYR A 138 6.75 3.43 4.46
CA TYR A 138 7.28 3.22 3.12
C TYR A 138 6.49 2.12 2.41
N VAL A 139 6.24 2.30 1.11
CA VAL A 139 5.57 1.30 0.26
C VAL A 139 6.25 1.31 -1.11
N LEU A 140 6.75 0.16 -1.55
CA LEU A 140 7.36 -0.04 -2.86
C LEU A 140 6.53 -1.04 -3.67
N PRO A 141 5.61 -0.56 -4.53
CA PRO A 141 4.84 -1.42 -5.41
C PRO A 141 5.58 -1.72 -6.73
N GLY A 142 5.12 -2.75 -7.45
CA GLY A 142 5.45 -2.95 -8.86
C GLY A 142 6.57 -3.94 -9.17
N TRP A 143 7.02 -4.71 -8.19
CA TRP A 143 7.98 -5.79 -8.42
C TRP A 143 7.32 -6.99 -9.07
N GLU A 144 8.07 -7.76 -9.85
CA GLU A 144 7.52 -8.97 -10.48
C GLU A 144 7.24 -10.04 -9.43
N GLY A 145 6.17 -10.83 -9.59
CA GLY A 145 5.78 -11.87 -8.63
C GLY A 145 6.79 -13.01 -8.47
N SER A 146 7.77 -13.15 -9.36
CA SER A 146 8.90 -14.09 -9.21
C SER A 146 10.07 -13.50 -8.42
N ALA A 147 10.10 -12.19 -8.18
CA ALA A 147 11.19 -11.55 -7.47
C ALA A 147 11.23 -11.99 -6.00
N SER A 148 12.41 -12.32 -5.50
CA SER A 148 12.62 -12.63 -4.09
C SER A 148 12.52 -11.38 -3.24
N ASP A 149 11.97 -11.54 -2.04
CA ASP A 149 11.88 -10.47 -1.03
C ASP A 149 13.22 -9.79 -0.76
N SER A 150 14.33 -10.55 -0.76
CA SER A 150 15.69 -10.02 -0.64
C SER A 150 16.07 -9.06 -1.77
N ARG A 151 15.66 -9.35 -3.01
CA ARG A 151 15.91 -8.50 -4.17
C ARG A 151 15.08 -7.22 -4.11
N VAL A 152 13.81 -7.35 -3.73
CA VAL A 152 12.89 -6.22 -3.55
C VAL A 152 13.40 -5.28 -2.44
N LEU A 153 13.81 -5.84 -1.29
CA LEU A 153 14.37 -5.08 -0.18
C LEU A 153 15.68 -4.38 -0.56
N ARG A 154 16.60 -5.08 -1.23
CA ARG A 154 17.85 -4.47 -1.70
C ARG A 154 17.58 -3.27 -2.59
N ASN A 155 16.64 -3.39 -3.53
CA ASN A 155 16.27 -2.26 -4.37
C ASN A 155 15.67 -1.11 -3.55
N ALA A 156 14.80 -1.39 -2.58
CA ALA A 156 14.28 -0.36 -1.69
C ALA A 156 15.38 0.44 -0.97
N LEU A 157 16.54 -0.17 -0.67
CA LEU A 157 17.67 0.51 -0.03
C LEU A 157 18.55 1.31 -1.00
N GLU A 158 18.60 0.92 -2.28
CA GLU A 158 19.52 1.49 -3.30
C GLU A 158 18.90 2.60 -4.16
N ARG A 159 17.57 2.83 -4.07
CA ARG A 159 16.86 3.82 -4.90
C ARG A 159 17.10 5.28 -4.50
N GLU A 160 16.73 6.22 -5.38
CA GLU A 160 16.73 7.66 -5.04
C GLU A 160 15.67 7.99 -3.99
N ASP A 161 14.51 7.35 -4.03
CA ASP A 161 13.46 7.38 -3.01
C ASP A 161 13.69 6.29 -1.95
N CYS A 162 14.94 6.07 -1.54
CA CYS A 162 15.29 4.92 -0.71
C CYS A 162 14.56 4.89 0.63
N PHE A 163 14.35 3.66 1.07
CA PHE A 163 13.98 3.38 2.44
C PHE A 163 15.21 3.61 3.35
N GLU A 164 15.21 4.73 4.06
CA GLU A 164 16.28 5.09 4.99
C GLU A 164 16.11 4.46 6.37
N VAL A 165 17.14 3.77 6.83
CA VAL A 165 17.18 3.21 8.19
C VAL A 165 17.77 4.23 9.16
N PRO A 166 17.14 4.46 10.34
CA PRO A 166 17.66 5.40 11.33
C PRO A 166 19.12 5.12 11.72
N ILE A 167 19.94 6.17 11.70
CA ILE A 167 21.39 6.12 11.97
C ILE A 167 21.65 5.61 13.39
N GLY A 168 22.63 4.71 13.55
CA GLY A 168 23.00 4.08 14.83
C GLY A 168 22.32 2.73 15.09
N LYS A 169 21.42 2.31 14.20
CA LYS A 169 20.75 1.00 14.25
C LYS A 169 21.24 0.11 13.10
N ASN A 170 22.25 -0.70 13.37
CA ASN A 170 22.78 -1.66 12.40
C ASN A 170 21.84 -2.88 12.28
N PHE A 171 21.51 -3.29 11.05
CA PHE A 171 20.82 -4.56 10.76
C PHE A 171 21.57 -5.80 11.28
N SER A 172 22.84 -5.65 11.64
CA SER A 172 23.75 -6.75 11.98
C SER A 172 23.67 -7.24 13.43
N LYS A 173 22.97 -6.53 14.34
CA LYS A 173 22.89 -6.94 15.77
C LYS A 173 21.52 -6.98 16.43
N CYS A 174 20.45 -6.42 15.84
CA CYS A 174 19.08 -6.46 16.37
C CYS A 174 18.05 -6.57 15.23
N PRO A 175 16.90 -7.25 15.41
CA PRO A 175 15.87 -7.44 14.37
C PRO A 175 15.12 -6.12 14.18
N LEU A 176 15.65 -5.19 13.38
CA LEU A 176 15.08 -3.86 13.31
C LEU A 176 13.64 -3.83 12.74
N TYR A 177 13.28 -4.85 11.97
CA TYR A 177 11.96 -5.07 11.41
C TYR A 177 11.57 -6.54 11.51
N ILE A 178 10.35 -6.82 11.97
CA ILE A 178 9.80 -8.18 12.01
C ILE A 178 9.28 -8.53 10.61
N TYR A 179 9.64 -9.72 10.12
CA TYR A 179 9.09 -10.35 8.92
C TYR A 179 8.07 -11.43 9.36
N PRO A 180 6.75 -11.17 9.31
CA PRO A 180 5.76 -12.16 9.71
C PRO A 180 5.43 -13.10 8.55
N SER A 181 6.32 -14.07 8.26
CA SER A 181 5.93 -15.18 7.39
C SER A 181 4.95 -16.09 8.15
N ILE A 182 3.67 -16.08 7.75
CA ILE A 182 2.65 -17.03 8.20
C ILE A 182 3.14 -18.45 7.90
N SER A 183 3.68 -19.12 8.93
CA SER A 183 4.03 -20.57 9.08
C SER A 183 5.37 -20.84 9.79
N GLY A 184 6.06 -19.82 10.30
CA GLY A 184 7.23 -20.04 11.15
C GLY A 184 8.11 -18.79 11.21
N LEU A 185 8.49 -18.38 12.42
CA LEU A 185 9.44 -17.30 12.66
C LEU A 185 10.79 -17.67 12.03
N VAL A 186 11.04 -17.20 10.81
CA VAL A 186 12.36 -17.28 10.19
C VAL A 186 12.96 -15.88 10.21
N THR A 187 13.77 -15.62 11.23
CA THR A 187 14.64 -14.45 11.31
C THR A 187 15.80 -14.68 10.34
N TYR A 188 15.78 -14.05 9.16
CA TYR A 188 16.94 -14.09 8.28
C TYR A 188 18.02 -13.14 8.85
N LYS A 189 19.13 -13.73 9.26
CA LYS A 189 20.38 -13.02 9.54
C LYS A 189 20.97 -12.61 8.18
N LEU A 190 20.64 -11.41 7.71
CA LEU A 190 21.32 -10.81 6.56
C LEU A 190 22.74 -10.46 7.00
N THR A 191 23.67 -11.36 6.68
CA THR A 191 25.10 -11.06 6.75
C THR A 191 25.42 -10.36 5.44
N LEU A 192 25.81 -9.08 5.53
CA LEU A 192 26.48 -8.40 4.42
C LEU A 192 27.83 -9.09 4.15
#